data_AF-A0A6G3X190-F1
#
_entry.id   AF-A0A6G3X190-F1
#
_cell.length_a   1.000
_cell.length_b   1.000
_cell.length_c   1.000
_cell.angle_alpha   90.00
_cell.angle_beta   90.00
_cell.angle_gamma   90.00
#
_symmetry.space_group_name_H-M   'P 1'
#
loop_
_entity.id
_entity.type
_entity.pdbx_description
1 polymer ?
#
loop_
_entity_poly.entity_id
_entity_poly.type
_entity_poly.pdbx_seq_one_letter_code
_entity_poly.pdbx_strand_id
1 'polypeptide(L)'
;ILGLVKAQMVKNTVIVPVGAKGGFVAKQLPDPAVDRDAWFAEGIAAYRTFISALLDITDNMVAGEVVPPADVVRHDEDDTYLVV
;
A
#
# COMPACT_ATOMS: atom_id res chain seq x y z
N ILE A 1 5.16 11.35 -5.36
CA ILE A 1 3.77 10.87 -5.18
C ILE A 1 2.75 11.79 -5.84
N LEU A 2 2.66 13.09 -5.50
CA LEU A 2 1.71 14.05 -6.09
C LEU A 2 1.69 14.11 -7.64
N GLY A 3 2.86 14.05 -8.30
CA GLY A 3 2.92 13.97 -9.77
C GLY A 3 2.36 12.67 -10.36
N LEU A 4 2.46 11.56 -9.63
CA LEU A 4 1.92 10.25 -10.02
C LEU A 4 0.39 10.20 -9.84
N VAL A 5 -0.15 10.90 -8.83
CA VAL A 5 -1.59 11.05 -8.58
C VAL A 5 -2.27 11.73 -9.77
N LYS A 6 -1.72 12.86 -10.25
CA LYS A 6 -2.25 13.58 -11.42
C LYS A 6 -2.33 12.74 -12.70
N ALA A 7 -1.36 11.86 -12.93
CA ALA A 7 -1.36 10.98 -14.08
C ALA A 7 -2.39 9.84 -13.98
N GLN A 8 -2.89 9.51 -12.78
CA GLN A 8 -3.84 8.41 -12.60
C GLN A 8 -5.31 8.81 -12.73
N MET A 9 -5.63 10.06 -12.43
CA MET A 9 -6.99 10.61 -12.57
C MET A 9 -7.54 10.57 -14.01
N VAL A 10 -6.71 10.24 -15.00
CA VAL A 10 -7.11 10.18 -16.42
C VAL A 10 -7.27 8.73 -16.90
N LYS A 11 -6.63 7.74 -16.26
CA LYS A 11 -6.53 6.37 -16.80
C LYS A 11 -7.54 5.38 -16.22
N ASN A 12 -7.89 5.48 -14.95
CA ASN A 12 -8.74 4.47 -14.28
C ASN A 12 -10.17 4.96 -13.98
N THR A 13 -10.48 6.22 -14.28
CA THR A 13 -11.73 6.92 -13.95
C THR A 13 -12.98 6.27 -14.56
N VAL A 14 -12.81 5.48 -15.61
CA VAL A 14 -13.90 4.74 -16.27
C VAL A 14 -14.24 3.43 -15.55
N ILE A 15 -13.38 2.91 -14.68
CA ILE A 15 -13.54 1.60 -14.00
C ILE A 15 -13.68 1.77 -12.48
N VAL A 16 -12.88 2.65 -11.86
CA VAL A 16 -12.99 3.00 -10.44
C VAL A 16 -12.88 4.53 -10.33
N PRO A 17 -13.97 5.25 -9.99
CA PRO A 17 -14.05 6.71 -10.10
C PRO A 17 -13.21 7.47 -9.06
N VAL A 18 -12.68 6.75 -8.06
CA VAL A 18 -11.87 7.28 -6.95
C VAL A 18 -10.71 6.35 -6.67
N GLY A 19 -9.56 6.91 -6.28
CA GLY A 19 -8.37 6.13 -5.96
C GLY A 19 -7.28 6.97 -5.32
N ALA A 20 -6.43 6.32 -4.53
CA ALA A 20 -5.27 6.91 -3.89
C ALA A 20 -3.97 6.44 -4.55
N LYS A 21 -2.89 7.19 -4.38
CA LYS A 21 -1.53 6.69 -4.68
C LYS A 21 -0.61 6.97 -3.52
N GLY A 22 0.10 5.92 -3.10
CA GLY A 22 1.13 5.98 -2.09
C GLY A 22 2.50 5.56 -2.62
N GLY A 23 3.47 5.56 -1.73
CA GLY A 23 4.80 5.00 -1.94
C GLY A 23 5.65 5.21 -0.68
N PHE A 24 6.71 4.43 -0.56
CA PHE A 24 7.63 4.48 0.57
C PHE A 24 9.07 4.72 0.10
N VAL A 25 9.94 5.11 1.03
CA VAL A 25 11.38 5.25 0.81
C VAL A 25 12.09 4.41 1.87
N ALA A 26 12.85 3.41 1.44
CA ALA A 26 13.67 2.60 2.33
C ALA A 26 14.94 3.39 2.70
N LYS A 27 14.97 3.93 3.93
CA LYS A 27 16.05 4.82 4.40
C LYS A 27 17.30 4.10 4.88
N GLN A 28 17.21 2.79 5.14
CA GLN A 28 18.28 1.96 5.73
C GLN A 28 18.91 1.01 4.69
N LEU A 29 18.77 1.31 3.40
CA LEU A 29 19.39 0.50 2.35
C LEU A 29 20.93 0.58 2.48
N PRO A 30 21.64 -0.56 2.54
CA PRO A 30 23.10 -0.58 2.52
C PRO A 30 23.65 -0.12 1.16
N ASP A 31 24.96 0.12 1.05
CA ASP A 31 25.56 0.46 -0.24
C ASP A 31 25.56 -0.78 -1.17
N PRO A 32 24.86 -0.76 -2.31
CA PRO A 32 24.80 -1.90 -3.23
C PRO A 32 26.13 -2.24 -3.89
N ALA A 33 27.11 -1.32 -3.88
CA ALA A 33 28.46 -1.60 -4.36
C ALA A 33 29.29 -2.39 -3.33
N VAL A 34 28.92 -2.32 -2.05
CA VAL A 34 29.57 -3.05 -0.95
C VAL A 34 28.90 -4.40 -0.73
N ASP A 35 27.57 -4.42 -0.65
CA ASP A 35 26.79 -5.64 -0.44
C ASP A 35 25.44 -5.56 -1.17
N ARG A 36 25.41 -6.14 -2.37
CA ARG A 36 24.23 -6.13 -3.23
C ARG A 36 23.11 -7.02 -2.68
N ASP A 37 23.44 -8.14 -2.05
CA ASP A 37 22.43 -9.08 -1.57
C ASP A 37 21.72 -8.53 -0.33
N ALA A 38 22.46 -7.87 0.58
CA ALA A 38 21.87 -7.15 1.70
C ALA A 38 20.97 -5.98 1.23
N TRP A 39 21.36 -5.28 0.16
CA TRP A 39 20.53 -4.22 -0.44
C TRP A 39 19.19 -4.76 -0.94
N PHE A 40 19.21 -5.90 -1.65
CA PHE A 40 17.98 -6.55 -2.11
C PHE A 40 17.11 -7.05 -0.94
N ALA A 41 17.73 -7.68 0.05
CA ALA A 41 17.02 -8.20 1.21
C ALA A 41 16.29 -7.09 1.99
N GLU A 42 16.96 -5.96 2.23
CA GLU A 42 16.35 -4.80 2.88
C GLU A 42 15.23 -4.19 2.03
N GLY A 43 15.42 -4.12 0.70
CA GLY A 43 14.36 -3.69 -0.21
C GLY A 43 13.09 -4.55 -0.12
N ILE A 44 13.25 -5.88 -0.04
CA ILE A 44 12.13 -6.82 0.15
C ILE A 44 11.49 -6.63 1.54
N ALA A 45 12.30 -6.47 2.59
CA ALA A 45 11.80 -6.27 3.94
C ALA A 45 10.99 -4.97 4.07
N ALA A 46 11.48 -3.88 3.49
CA ALA A 46 10.79 -2.59 3.45
C ALA A 46 9.47 -2.67 2.67
N TYR A 47 9.47 -3.36 1.52
CA TYR A 47 8.25 -3.58 0.74
C TYR A 47 7.21 -4.39 1.51
N ARG A 48 7.63 -5.51 2.14
CA ARG A 48 6.73 -6.34 2.96
C ARG A 48 6.13 -5.52 4.10
N THR A 49 6.95 -4.76 4.80
CA THR A 49 6.50 -3.89 5.89
C THR A 49 5.47 -2.87 5.40
N PHE A 50 5.72 -2.25 4.25
CA PHE A 50 4.80 -1.29 3.64
C PHE A 50 3.45 -1.93 3.30
N ILE A 51 3.45 -3.10 2.64
CA ILE A 51 2.21 -3.80 2.30
C ILE A 51 1.46 -4.29 3.55
N SER A 52 2.17 -4.85 4.54
CA SER A 52 1.57 -5.27 5.82
C SER A 52 0.89 -4.09 6.52
N ALA A 53 1.54 -2.93 6.58
CA ALA A 53 0.96 -1.74 7.19
C ALA A 53 -0.29 -1.22 6.44
N LEU A 54 -0.37 -1.40 5.11
CA LEU A 54 -1.59 -1.09 4.36
C LEU A 54 -2.72 -2.08 4.70
N LEU A 55 -2.40 -3.37 4.81
CA LEU A 55 -3.37 -4.40 5.18
C LEU A 55 -3.90 -4.24 6.61
N ASP A 56 -3.07 -3.74 7.54
CA ASP A 56 -3.47 -3.49 8.93
C ASP A 56 -4.61 -2.46 9.05
N ILE A 57 -4.82 -1.63 8.03
CA ILE A 57 -5.88 -0.60 7.98
C ILE A 57 -6.95 -0.85 6.93
N THR A 58 -6.90 -2.00 6.22
CA THR A 58 -7.87 -2.35 5.18
C THR A 58 -8.95 -3.26 5.77
N ASP A 59 -10.22 -3.04 5.42
CA ASP A 59 -11.28 -3.98 5.82
C ASP A 59 -11.07 -5.34 5.14
N ASN A 60 -11.28 -6.43 5.89
CA ASN A 60 -11.15 -7.78 5.36
C ASN A 60 -12.51 -8.34 4.92
N MET A 61 -12.51 -9.40 4.11
CA MET A 61 -13.71 -10.13 3.71
C MET A 61 -13.64 -11.56 4.24
N VAL A 62 -14.44 -11.89 5.27
CA VAL A 62 -14.45 -13.22 5.89
C VAL A 62 -15.83 -13.85 5.70
N ALA A 63 -15.87 -14.96 4.97
CA ALA A 63 -17.13 -15.67 4.66
C ALA A 63 -18.21 -14.81 3.99
N GLY A 64 -17.81 -13.77 3.23
CA GLY A 64 -18.73 -12.85 2.55
C GLY A 64 -19.17 -11.65 3.37
N GLU A 65 -18.70 -11.54 4.62
CA GLU A 65 -18.96 -10.40 5.50
C GLU A 65 -17.71 -9.50 5.61
N VAL A 66 -17.93 -8.19 5.67
CA VAL A 66 -16.87 -7.21 5.87
C VAL A 66 -16.45 -7.23 7.34
N VAL A 67 -15.16 -7.45 7.59
CA VAL A 67 -14.56 -7.48 8.92
C VAL A 67 -13.52 -6.36 9.03
N PRO A 68 -13.85 -5.24 9.68
CA PRO A 68 -12.89 -4.15 9.86
C PRO A 68 -11.78 -4.51 10.85
N PRO A 69 -10.60 -3.85 10.78
CA PRO A 69 -9.55 -4.02 11.78
C PRO A 69 -10.00 -3.51 13.15
N ALA A 70 -9.63 -4.23 14.22
CA ALA A 70 -10.13 -3.97 15.58
C ALA A 70 -9.73 -2.60 16.14
N ASP A 71 -8.51 -2.14 15.86
CA ASP A 71 -7.92 -0.93 16.43
C ASP A 71 -7.95 0.27 15.47
N VAL A 72 -8.85 0.24 14.48
CA VAL A 72 -8.98 1.28 13.45
C VAL A 72 -10.32 2.01 13.60
N VAL A 73 -10.25 3.33 13.78
CA VAL A 73 -11.45 4.19 13.72
C VAL A 73 -11.75 4.51 12.27
N ARG A 74 -12.94 4.10 11.82
CA ARG A 74 -13.40 4.25 10.44
C ARG A 74 -14.30 5.48 10.34
N HIS A 75 -13.97 6.37 9.40
CA HIS A 75 -14.76 7.58 9.11
C HIS A 75 -15.59 7.46 7.84
N ASP A 76 -15.21 6.53 6.96
CA ASP A 76 -15.87 6.23 5.68
C ASP A 76 -16.66 4.90 5.78
N GLU A 77 -17.33 4.52 4.71
CA GLU A 77 -18.07 3.24 4.59
C GLU A 77 -17.12 2.03 4.43
N ASP A 78 -17.69 0.83 4.31
CA ASP A 78 -16.96 -0.42 4.05
C ASP A 78 -16.09 -0.37 2.79
N ASP A 79 -14.79 -0.60 2.97
CA ASP A 79 -13.81 -0.63 1.88
C ASP A 79 -12.86 -1.81 2.04
N THR A 80 -13.21 -2.92 1.39
CA THR A 80 -12.39 -4.14 1.33
C THR A 80 -11.38 -4.12 0.18
N TYR A 81 -11.32 -3.04 -0.60
CA TYR A 81 -10.66 -3.04 -1.89
C TYR A 81 -9.30 -2.34 -1.85
N LEU A 82 -8.26 -3.07 -1.43
CA LEU A 82 -6.88 -2.61 -1.57
C LEU A 82 -6.33 -2.94 -2.97
N VAL A 83 -6.17 -1.91 -3.82
CA VAL A 83 -5.42 -2.01 -5.08
C VAL A 83 -4.03 -1.43 -4.89
N VAL A 84 -3.01 -2.27 -5.08
CA VAL A 84 -1.59 -1.88 -5.01
C VAL A 84 -0.99 -1.80 -6.42
#